data_AF-A0A7V8VYH0-F1
#
_entry.id   AF-A0A7V8VYH0-F1
#
_cell.length_a   1.000
_cell.length_b   1.000
_cell.length_c   1.000
_cell.angle_alpha   90.00
_cell.angle_beta   90.00
_cell.angle_gamma   90.00
#
_symmetry.space_group_name_H-M   'P 1'
#
loop_
_entity.id
_entity.type
_entity.pdbx_description
1 polymer ?
#
loop_
_entity_poly.entity_id
_entity_poly.type
_entity_poly.pdbx_seq_one_letter_code
_entity_poly.pdbx_strand_id
1 'polypeptide(L)' 'MTVVDWLLDSDPSLRWQVMRDLTDASASDIAAERARVAKEGTGAKLLALQAADGRWGGAAWNRGWTSTMHVLWLLR' A
#
# COMPACT_ATOMS: atom_id res chain seq x y z
N MET A 1 7.12 -0.29 24.62
CA MET A 1 6.80 0.16 23.25
C MET A 1 8.08 0.58 22.58
N THR A 2 8.55 -0.24 21.65
CA THR A 2 9.72 0.02 20.80
C THR A 2 9.30 0.81 19.56
N VAL A 3 10.27 1.32 18.80
CA VAL A 3 9.99 1.92 17.47
C VAL A 3 9.36 0.89 16.52
N VAL A 4 9.77 -0.38 16.61
CA VAL A 4 9.20 -1.47 15.79
C VAL A 4 7.73 -1.70 16.17
N ASP A 5 7.39 -1.70 17.46
CA ASP A 5 5.99 -1.85 17.89
C ASP A 5 5.10 -0.74 17.32
N TRP A 6 5.59 0.51 17.31
CA TRP A 6 4.87 1.65 16.75
C TRP A 6 4.71 1.54 15.22
N LEU A 7 5.76 1.09 14.52
CA LEU A 7 5.71 0.84 13.08
C LEU A 7 4.76 -0.32 12.72
N LEU A 8 4.71 -1.35 13.56
CA LEU A 8 3.76 -2.45 13.41
C LEU A 8 2.32 -2.01 13.66
N ASP A 9 2.06 -0.94 14.42
CA ASP A 9 0.72 -0.35 14.59
C ASP A 9 0.35 0.67 13.48
N SER A 10 0.97 0.56 12.31
CA SER A 10 0.72 1.47 11.17
C SER A 10 -0.20 0.85 10.09
N ASP A 11 -0.50 1.62 9.04
CA ASP A 11 -1.24 1.18 7.85
C ASP A 11 -0.66 -0.12 7.26
N PRO A 12 -1.49 -1.04 6.72
CA PRO A 12 -1.01 -2.27 6.10
C PRO A 12 0.11 -2.03 5.09
N SER A 13 0.05 -0.92 4.32
CA SER A 13 1.04 -0.55 3.30
C SER A 13 2.46 -0.41 3.84
N LEU A 14 2.60 -0.09 5.13
CA LEU A 14 3.88 -0.05 5.86
C LEU A 14 4.11 -1.32 6.68
N ARG A 15 3.07 -1.81 7.37
CA ARG A 15 3.17 -2.91 8.34
C ARG A 15 3.78 -4.18 7.75
N TRP A 16 3.36 -4.59 6.56
CA TRP A 16 3.91 -5.81 5.93
C TRP A 16 5.41 -5.68 5.61
N GLN A 17 5.91 -4.46 5.33
CA GLN A 17 7.32 -4.21 5.08
C GLN A 17 8.12 -4.27 6.37
N VAL A 18 7.58 -3.72 7.46
CA VAL A 18 8.16 -3.81 8.80
C VAL A 18 8.27 -5.28 9.23
N MET A 19 7.20 -6.07 9.02
CA MET A 19 7.24 -7.51 9.28
C MET A 19 8.35 -8.20 8.47
N ARG A 20 8.48 -7.88 7.18
CA ARG A 20 9.48 -8.47 6.28
C ARG A 20 10.91 -8.12 6.68
N ASP A 21 11.15 -6.86 7.01
CA ASP A 21 12.52 -6.32 7.09
C ASP A 21 13.05 -6.24 8.52
N LEU A 22 12.18 -6.17 9.52
CA LEU A 22 12.55 -5.85 10.91
C LEU A 22 12.08 -6.88 11.93
N THR A 23 11.48 -7.99 11.49
CA THR A 23 11.01 -9.08 12.37
C THR A 23 11.32 -10.44 11.78
N ASP A 24 11.08 -11.51 12.55
CA ASP A 24 11.21 -12.90 12.11
C ASP A 24 9.89 -13.48 11.55
N ALA A 25 8.98 -12.63 11.05
CA ALA A 25 7.69 -13.07 10.52
C ALA A 25 7.85 -14.04 9.33
N SER A 26 6.96 -15.04 9.25
CA SER A 26 7.00 -16.01 8.16
C SER A 26 6.60 -15.39 6.82
N ALA A 27 7.04 -15.97 5.72
CA ALA A 27 6.65 -15.53 4.38
C ALA A 27 5.12 -15.57 4.17
N SER A 28 4.42 -16.52 4.81
CA SER A 28 2.95 -16.60 4.78
C SER A 28 2.30 -15.44 5.54
N ASP A 29 2.82 -15.07 6.70
CA ASP A 29 2.27 -13.96 7.50
C ASP A 29 2.48 -12.63 6.79
N ILE A 30 3.66 -12.43 6.19
CA ILE A 30 3.97 -11.25 5.38
C ILE A 30 3.04 -11.17 4.17
N ALA A 31 2.82 -12.29 3.46
CA ALA A 31 1.92 -12.32 2.31
C ALA A 31 0.46 -12.04 2.71
N ALA A 32 0.01 -12.59 3.84
CA ALA A 32 -1.32 -12.34 4.39
C ALA A 32 -1.50 -10.86 4.76
N GLU A 33 -0.51 -10.25 5.43
CA GLU A 33 -0.58 -8.83 5.79
C GLU A 33 -0.54 -7.94 4.54
N ARG A 34 0.32 -8.24 3.55
CA ARG A 34 0.36 -7.49 2.28
C ARG A 34 -0.96 -7.57 1.52
N ALA A 35 -1.67 -8.70 1.57
CA ALA A 35 -2.98 -8.83 0.92
C ALA A 35 -4.04 -7.87 1.48
N ARG A 36 -3.86 -7.39 2.72
CA ARG A 36 -4.76 -6.41 3.34
C ARG A 36 -4.64 -5.02 2.72
N VAL A 37 -3.50 -4.68 2.09
CA VAL A 37 -3.31 -3.39 1.40
C VAL A 37 -4.42 -3.11 0.39
N ALA A 38 -4.92 -4.16 -0.28
CA ALA A 38 -5.99 -4.02 -1.27
C ALA A 38 -7.38 -3.75 -0.66
N LYS A 39 -7.55 -4.00 0.63
CA LYS A 39 -8.86 -4.02 1.33
C LYS A 39 -8.96 -3.02 2.47
N GLU A 40 -7.83 -2.58 3.01
CA GLU A 40 -7.74 -1.74 4.19
C GLU A 40 -6.84 -0.52 3.95
N GLY A 41 -7.06 0.53 4.74
CA GLY A 41 -6.16 1.67 4.82
C GLY A 41 -6.05 2.48 3.52
N THR A 42 -4.86 2.98 3.27
CA THR A 42 -4.56 3.91 2.18
C THR A 42 -4.57 3.21 0.81
N GLY A 43 -4.06 1.98 0.73
CA GLY A 43 -4.07 1.19 -0.50
C GLY A 43 -5.50 0.96 -1.03
N ALA A 44 -6.42 0.56 -0.16
CA ALA A 44 -7.83 0.39 -0.52
C ALA A 44 -8.50 1.69 -0.96
N LYS A 45 -8.19 2.82 -0.30
CA LYS A 45 -8.70 4.14 -0.70
C LYS A 45 -8.23 4.52 -2.11
N LEU A 46 -6.96 4.29 -2.43
CA LEU A 46 -6.43 4.53 -3.76
C LEU A 46 -7.10 3.63 -4.79
N LEU A 47 -7.23 2.32 -4.51
CA LEU A 47 -7.92 1.39 -5.39
C LEU A 47 -9.38 1.78 -5.66
N ALA A 48 -10.09 2.27 -4.64
CA ALA A 48 -11.46 2.76 -4.78
C ALA A 48 -11.60 4.02 -5.65
N LEU A 49 -10.52 4.79 -5.84
CA LEU A 49 -10.48 5.97 -6.70
C LEU A 49 -10.18 5.64 -8.18
N GLN A 50 -9.97 4.37 -8.52
CA GLN A 50 -9.78 3.97 -9.91
C GLN A 50 -11.05 4.25 -10.71
N ALA A 51 -10.92 4.98 -11.81
CA ALA A 51 -12.04 5.21 -12.72
C ALA A 51 -12.40 3.91 -13.47
N ALA A 52 -13.61 3.88 -14.05
CA ALA A 52 -14.11 2.71 -14.79
C ALA A 52 -13.24 2.32 -16.01
N ASP A 53 -12.44 3.26 -16.52
CA ASP A 53 -11.46 3.02 -17.59
C ASP A 53 -10.10 2.49 -17.09
N GLY A 54 -10.01 2.17 -15.80
CA GLY A 54 -8.81 1.65 -15.14
C GLY A 54 -7.75 2.70 -14.79
N ARG A 55 -8.00 4.00 -15.02
CA ARG A 55 -7.02 5.06 -14.78
C ARG A 55 -7.26 5.80 -13.46
N TRP A 56 -6.19 6.47 -13.01
CA TRP A 56 -6.26 7.52 -12.00
C TRP A 56 -5.92 8.87 -12.62
N GLY A 57 -6.59 9.92 -12.16
CA GLY A 57 -6.35 11.29 -12.60
C GLY A 57 -6.57 11.52 -14.10
N GLY A 58 -7.34 10.65 -14.77
CA GLY A 58 -7.71 10.75 -16.19
C GLY A 58 -6.54 10.62 -17.19
N ALA A 59 -5.32 10.34 -16.73
CA ALA A 59 -4.12 10.33 -17.54
C ALA A 59 -3.14 9.24 -17.09
N ALA A 60 -2.35 8.72 -18.03
CA ALA A 60 -1.23 7.83 -17.71
C ALA A 60 -0.18 8.57 -16.86
N TRP A 61 0.17 9.78 -17.28
CA TRP A 61 1.08 10.69 -16.59
C TRP A 61 0.53 12.12 -16.58
N ASN A 62 0.73 12.84 -15.46
CA ASN A 62 0.40 14.26 -15.33
C ASN A 62 1.39 14.94 -14.35
N ARG A 63 1.40 16.28 -14.29
CA ARG A 63 2.24 17.03 -13.34
C ARG A 63 1.65 17.12 -11.92
N GLY A 64 0.44 16.61 -11.71
CA GLY A 64 -0.33 16.76 -10.49
C GLY A 64 -0.14 15.63 -9.48
N TRP A 65 0.75 14.67 -9.72
CA TRP A 65 1.03 13.53 -8.83
C TRP A 65 -0.16 12.58 -8.61
N THR A 66 -1.22 12.71 -9.42
CA THR A 66 -2.46 11.92 -9.30
C THR A 66 -2.69 10.98 -10.49
N SER A 67 -1.75 10.93 -11.42
CA SER A 67 -1.87 10.08 -12.61
C SER A 67 -1.80 8.60 -12.26
N THR A 68 -2.22 7.77 -13.21
CA THR A 68 -2.13 6.30 -13.14
C THR A 68 -0.72 5.84 -12.76
N MET A 69 0.32 6.41 -13.37
CA MET A 69 1.71 6.10 -13.02
C MET A 69 2.01 6.34 -11.53
N HIS A 70 1.63 7.49 -10.97
CA HIS A 70 1.91 7.82 -9.57
C HIS A 70 1.22 6.87 -8.61
N VAL A 71 -0.07 6.58 -8.84
CA VAL A 71 -0.85 5.69 -7.98
C VAL A 71 -0.31 4.26 -8.04
N LEU A 72 -0.01 3.74 -9.24
CA LEU A 72 0.59 2.41 -9.38
C LEU A 72 1.98 2.31 -8.74
N TRP A 73 2.75 3.38 -8.77
CA TRP A 73 4.07 3.41 -8.11
C TRP A 73 3.94 3.36 -6.59
N LEU A 74 2.91 4.02 -6.03
CA LEU A 74 2.62 4.00 -4.60
C LEU A 74 2.05 2.65 -4.12
N LEU A 75 1.35 1.91 -4.99
CA LEU A 75 0.72 0.62 -4.68
C LEU A 75 1.65 -0.60 -4.83
N ARG A 76 2.88 -0.43 -5.32
CA ARG A 76 3.83 -1.52 -5.59
C ARG A 76 4.39 -2.13 -4.30
#